data_AF-A0A1F4VH20-F1
#
_entry.id   AF-A0A1F4VH20-F1
#
_cell.length_a   1.000
_cell.length_b   1.000
_cell.length_c   1.000
_cell.angle_alpha   90.00
_cell.angle_beta   90.00
_cell.angle_gamma   90.00
#
_symmetry.space_group_name_H-M   'P 1'
#
loop_
_entity.id
_entity.type
_entity.pdbx_description
1 polymer ?
#
loop_
_entity_poly.entity_id
_entity_poly.type
_entity_poly.pdbx_seq_one_letter_code
_entity_poly.pdbx_strand_id
1 'polypeptide(L)'
;MKLNLKLALWGITSFLGLILFNFLFISFLSKSTNFALEQLLNLKLYIIPLALGFSFQVLLFLNIREKVKGSSGLVFGSGTMSTGSMIACCAHHITEILPFLDQFQKKPEL
;
A
#
# COMPACT_ATOMS: atom_id res chain seq x y z
N MET A 1 16.67 -11.63 -20.88
CA MET A 1 15.90 -10.55 -20.24
C MET A 1 16.84 -9.37 -20.01
N LYS A 2 16.84 -8.34 -20.87
CA LYS A 2 17.69 -7.16 -20.65
C LYS A 2 17.00 -6.29 -19.60
N LEU A 3 17.39 -6.46 -18.34
CA LEU A 3 16.91 -5.61 -17.26
C LEU A 3 17.66 -4.29 -17.32
N ASN A 4 16.99 -3.21 -17.70
CA ASN A 4 17.59 -1.87 -17.68
C ASN A 4 17.87 -1.46 -16.23
N LEU A 5 19.05 -0.89 -15.96
CA LEU A 5 19.40 -0.37 -14.63
C LEU A 5 18.36 0.64 -14.11
N LYS A 6 17.78 1.43 -15.02
CA LYS A 6 16.66 2.34 -14.71
C LYS A 6 15.45 1.59 -14.16
N LEU A 7 15.06 0.45 -14.73
CA LEU A 7 13.91 -0.33 -14.25
C LEU A 7 14.15 -0.92 -12.86
N ALA A 8 15.36 -1.41 -12.59
CA ALA A 8 15.74 -1.87 -11.26
C ALA A 8 15.68 -0.73 -10.24
N LEU A 9 16.16 0.47 -10.60
CA LEU A 9 16.09 1.66 -9.75
C LEU A 9 14.64 2.05 -9.41
N TRP A 10 13.74 1.99 -10.39
CA TRP A 10 12.31 2.25 -10.18
C TRP A 10 11.63 1.20 -9.29
N GLY A 11 12.00 -0.08 -9.40
CA GLY A 11 11.51 -1.12 -8.50
C GLY A 11 11.93 -0.88 -7.05
N ILE A 12 13.21 -0.53 -6.82
CA ILE A 12 13.75 -0.25 -5.49
C ILE A 12 13.11 1.01 -4.90
N THR A 13 12.96 2.08 -5.69
CA THR A 13 12.31 3.31 -5.23
C THR A 13 10.86 3.07 -4.83
N SER A 14 10.16 2.17 -5.55
CA SER A 14 8.77 1.82 -5.24
C SER A 14 8.66 0.99 -3.95
N PHE A 15 9.59 0.06 -3.73
CA PHE A 15 9.67 -0.70 -2.48
C PHE A 15 9.86 0.21 -1.28
N LEU A 16 10.84 1.11 -1.37
CA LEU A 16 11.20 2.01 -0.29
C LEU A 16 10.10 3.06 -0.06
N GLY A 17 9.52 3.57 -1.14
CA GLY A 17 8.39 4.50 -1.10
C GLY A 17 7.16 3.89 -0.43
N LEU A 18 6.85 2.62 -0.68
CA LEU A 18 5.69 1.96 -0.06
C LEU A 18 5.86 1.79 1.46
N ILE A 19 7.06 1.40 1.90
CA ILE A 19 7.39 1.26 3.32
C ILE A 19 7.31 2.62 4.01
N LEU A 20 7.91 3.65 3.39
CA LEU A 20 7.90 5.01 3.91
C LEU A 20 6.47 5.56 4.00
N PHE A 21 5.65 5.34 2.97
CA PHE A 21 4.25 5.75 2.94
C PHE A 21 3.43 5.08 4.04
N ASN A 22 3.57 3.77 4.23
CA ASN A 22 2.88 3.06 5.32
C ASN A 22 3.28 3.61 6.70
N PHE A 23 4.56 3.86 6.91
CA PHE A 23 5.06 4.45 8.16
C PHE A 23 4.47 5.84 8.41
N LEU A 24 4.49 6.73 7.39
CA LEU A 24 3.90 8.07 7.48
C LEU A 24 2.40 8.03 7.74
N PHE A 25 1.68 7.15 7.05
CA PHE A 25 0.22 7.03 7.18
C PHE A 25 -0.18 6.59 8.59
N ILE A 26 0.48 5.56 9.14
CA ILE A 26 0.23 5.06 10.49
C ILE A 26 0.63 6.10 11.55
N SER A 27 1.76 6.78 11.35
CA SER A 27 2.24 7.84 12.24
C SER A 27 1.27 9.04 12.27
N PHE A 28 0.69 9.38 11.11
CA PHE A 28 -0.34 10.42 10.99
C PHE A 28 -1.65 10.05 11.70
N LEU A 29 -2.13 8.81 11.54
CA LEU A 29 -3.35 8.34 12.20
C LEU A 29 -3.19 8.20 13.72
N SER A 30 -2.08 7.64 14.19
CA SER A 30 -1.92 7.26 15.59
C SER A 30 -1.45 8.41 16.49
N LYS A 31 -0.97 9.53 15.93
CA LYS A 31 -0.43 10.70 16.65
C LYS A 31 0.68 10.38 17.69
N SER A 32 1.19 9.14 17.70
CA SER A 32 2.20 8.59 18.60
C SER A 32 3.13 7.67 17.81
N THR A 33 4.43 7.99 17.80
CA THR A 33 5.46 7.28 17.02
C THR A 33 5.83 5.92 17.60
N ASN A 34 5.69 5.72 18.91
CA ASN A 34 5.98 4.43 19.56
C ASN A 34 4.94 3.36 19.20
N PHE A 35 3.68 3.76 19.06
CA PHE A 35 2.60 2.84 18.68
C PHE A 35 2.71 2.42 17.21
N ALA A 36 3.19 3.31 16.34
CA ALA A 36 3.42 3.03 14.93
C ALA A 36 4.51 1.95 14.71
N LEU A 37 5.58 1.94 15.52
CA LEU A 37 6.65 0.95 15.40
C LEU A 37 6.24 -0.44 15.89
N GLU A 38 5.49 -0.51 16.98
CA GLU A 38 4.95 -1.79 17.49
C GLU A 38 4.01 -2.43 16.48
N GLN A 39 3.10 -1.65 15.88
CA GLN A 39 2.24 -2.12 14.80
C GLN A 39 3.06 -2.59 13.59
N LEU A 40 4.10 -1.87 13.20
CA LEU A 40 4.94 -2.24 12.07
C LEU A 40 5.70 -3.56 12.31
N LEU A 41 6.17 -3.80 13.54
CA LEU A 41 6.83 -5.04 13.93
C LEU A 41 5.86 -6.21 14.00
N ASN A 42 4.67 -6.00 14.53
CA ASN A 42 3.64 -7.03 14.64
C ASN A 42 3.12 -7.45 13.25
N LEU A 43 2.97 -6.49 12.33
CA LEU A 43 2.50 -6.73 10.96
C LEU A 43 3.63 -7.02 9.96
N LYS A 44 4.87 -7.22 10.42
CA LYS A 44 6.03 -7.46 9.54
C LYS A 44 5.82 -8.62 8.57
N LEU A 45 5.14 -9.68 9.00
CA LEU A 45 4.85 -10.85 8.18
C LEU A 45 3.91 -10.55 7.00
N TYR A 46 3.08 -9.49 7.10
CA TYR A 46 2.19 -9.05 6.03
C TYR A 46 2.83 -7.97 5.14
N ILE A 47 3.52 -7.02 5.76
CA ILE A 47 4.14 -5.88 5.06
C ILE A 47 5.26 -6.31 4.11
N ILE A 48 6.07 -7.31 4.50
CA ILE A 48 7.18 -7.80 3.66
C ILE A 48 6.67 -8.39 2.33
N PRO A 49 5.78 -9.41 2.33
CA PRO A 49 5.22 -9.95 1.09
C PRO A 49 4.42 -8.91 0.30
N LEU A 50 3.71 -7.97 0.96
CA LEU A 50 3.00 -6.89 0.27
C LEU A 50 3.97 -5.98 -0.50
N ALA A 51 5.05 -5.53 0.15
CA ALA A 51 6.06 -4.68 -0.47
C ALA A 51 6.80 -5.43 -1.59
N LEU A 52 7.13 -6.71 -1.39
CA LEU A 52 7.73 -7.54 -2.44
C LEU A 52 6.82 -7.70 -3.65
N GLY A 53 5.54 -8.02 -3.42
CA GLY A 53 4.54 -8.16 -4.48
C GLY A 53 4.35 -6.88 -5.27
N PHE A 54 4.25 -5.74 -4.58
CA PHE A 54 4.10 -4.43 -5.23
C PHE A 54 5.32 -4.09 -6.10
N SER A 55 6.53 -4.28 -5.58
CA SER A 55 7.75 -4.03 -6.36
C SER A 55 7.90 -4.96 -7.55
N PHE A 56 7.48 -6.21 -7.42
CA PHE A 56 7.46 -7.16 -8.52
C PHE A 56 6.45 -6.75 -9.61
N GLN A 57 5.26 -6.32 -9.19
CA GLN A 57 4.22 -5.83 -10.10
C GLN A 57 4.69 -4.56 -10.86
N VAL A 58 5.36 -3.61 -10.17
CA VAL A 58 5.94 -2.42 -10.80
C VAL A 58 7.05 -2.78 -11.80
N LEU A 59 7.93 -3.72 -11.46
CA LEU A 59 9.02 -4.12 -12.35
C LEU A 59 8.50 -4.77 -13.64
N LEU A 60 7.53 -5.67 -13.52
CA LEU A 60 6.84 -6.29 -14.66
C LEU A 60 6.08 -5.25 -15.49
N PHE A 61 5.35 -4.35 -14.82
CA PHE A 61 4.59 -3.29 -15.47
C PHE A 61 5.47 -2.38 -16.33
N LEU A 62 6.61 -1.93 -15.81
CA LEU A 62 7.55 -1.10 -16.57
C LEU A 62 8.15 -1.86 -17.76
N ASN A 63 8.50 -3.14 -17.58
CA ASN A 63 8.98 -3.99 -18.67
C ASN A 63 7.96 -4.13 -19.80
N ILE A 64 6.69 -4.40 -19.45
CA ILE A 64 5.60 -4.53 -20.42
C ILE A 64 5.32 -3.18 -21.07
N ARG A 65 5.27 -2.09 -20.31
CA ARG A 65 5.03 -0.74 -20.81
C ARG A 65 6.10 -0.29 -21.80
N GLU A 66 7.38 -0.61 -21.59
CA GLU A 66 8.45 -0.31 -22.55
C GLU A 66 8.29 -1.09 -23.86
N LYS A 67 7.82 -2.33 -23.79
CA LYS A 67 7.63 -3.21 -24.96
C LYS A 67 6.33 -2.93 -25.72
N VAL A 68 5.30 -2.45 -25.03
CA VAL A 68 3.95 -2.24 -25.55
C VAL A 68 3.71 -0.73 -25.69
N LYS A 69 4.47 -0.08 -26.58
CA LYS A 69 4.17 1.28 -27.04
C LYS A 69 2.96 1.26 -27.99
N GLY A 70 1.75 1.11 -27.46
CA GLY A 70 0.53 1.14 -28.28
C GLY A 70 -0.74 0.58 -27.63
N SER A 71 -0.64 -0.28 -26.61
CA SER A 71 -1.80 -0.79 -25.88
C SER A 71 -1.89 -0.15 -24.50
N SER A 72 -2.39 1.09 -24.47
CA SER A 72 -2.56 1.87 -23.24
C SER A 72 -3.59 1.27 -22.27
N GLY A 73 -4.55 0.49 -22.75
CA GLY A 73 -5.66 -0.05 -21.95
C GLY A 73 -5.22 -1.08 -20.90
N LEU A 74 -4.34 -2.02 -21.27
CA LEU A 74 -3.86 -3.06 -20.35
C LEU A 74 -3.00 -2.50 -19.22
N VAL A 75 -2.21 -1.46 -19.56
CA VAL A 75 -1.37 -0.69 -18.64
C VAL A 75 -2.26 0.11 -17.67
N PHE A 76 -3.30 0.78 -18.17
CA PHE A 76 -4.25 1.51 -17.32
C PHE A 76 -5.02 0.62 -16.33
N GLY A 77 -5.53 -0.54 -16.79
CA GLY A 77 -6.29 -1.46 -15.93
C GLY A 77 -5.46 -2.04 -14.78
N SER A 78 -4.22 -2.43 -15.06
CA SER A 78 -3.32 -3.00 -14.04
C SER A 78 -2.93 -1.98 -12.96
N GLY A 79 -2.68 -0.72 -13.36
CA GLY A 79 -2.35 0.36 -12.43
C GLY A 79 -3.52 0.73 -11.52
N THR A 80 -4.71 0.91 -12.11
CA THR A 80 -5.93 1.28 -11.36
C THR A 80 -6.34 0.22 -10.35
N MET A 81 -6.23 -1.07 -10.69
CA MET A 81 -6.53 -2.16 -9.76
C MET A 81 -5.56 -2.18 -8.57
N SER A 82 -4.26 -1.93 -8.79
CA SER A 82 -3.26 -1.88 -7.72
C SER A 82 -3.50 -0.70 -6.77
N THR A 83 -3.80 0.49 -7.31
CA THR A 83 -4.17 1.66 -6.50
C THR A 83 -5.48 1.44 -5.74
N GLY A 84 -6.49 0.83 -6.38
CA GLY A 84 -7.76 0.48 -5.73
C GLY A 84 -7.56 -0.46 -4.55
N SER A 85 -6.73 -1.50 -4.70
CA SER A 85 -6.38 -2.42 -3.61
C SER A 85 -5.65 -1.73 -2.45
N MET A 86 -4.77 -0.76 -2.73
CA MET A 86 -4.13 0.04 -1.67
C MET A 86 -5.13 0.87 -0.89
N ILE A 87 -6.01 1.58 -1.60
CA ILE A 87 -7.05 2.39 -0.97
C ILE A 87 -7.96 1.50 -0.10
N ALA A 88 -8.37 0.34 -0.61
CA ALA A 88 -9.20 -0.60 0.14
C ALA A 88 -8.48 -1.16 1.38
N CYS A 89 -7.21 -1.54 1.26
CA CYS A 89 -6.39 -2.03 2.37
C CYS A 89 -6.20 -0.94 3.44
N CYS A 90 -5.93 0.30 3.03
CA CYS A 90 -5.84 1.44 3.96
C CYS A 90 -7.20 1.77 4.60
N ALA A 91 -8.30 1.70 3.84
CA ALA A 91 -9.65 1.96 4.33
C ALA A 91 -10.12 0.89 5.34
N HIS A 92 -9.56 -0.32 5.31
CA HIS A 92 -9.84 -1.34 6.31
C HIS A 92 -9.43 -0.87 7.72
N HIS A 93 -8.32 -0.16 7.89
CA HIS A 93 -7.95 0.39 9.21
C HIS A 93 -8.97 1.42 9.74
N ILE A 94 -9.74 2.06 8.86
CA ILE A 94 -10.84 2.95 9.26
C ILE A 94 -11.97 2.16 9.94
N THR A 95 -12.13 0.88 9.58
CA THR A 95 -13.10 -0.01 10.23
C THR A 95 -12.71 -0.42 11.65
N GLU A 96 -11.44 -0.30 12.03
CA GLU A 96 -11.02 -0.47 13.42
C GLU A 96 -11.34 0.75 14.29
N ILE A 97 -11.75 1.87 13.68
CA ILE A 97 -12.24 3.07 14.37
C ILE A 97 -13.77 3.04 14.52
N LEU A 98 -14.47 2.17 13.77
CA LEU A 98 -15.91 1.94 13.96
C LEU A 98 -16.32 1.54 15.39
N PRO A 99 -15.55 0.76 16.18
CA PRO A 99 -15.93 0.51 17.57
C PRO A 99 -15.95 1.77 18.45
N PHE A 100 -15.34 2.90 18.03
CA PHE A 100 -15.55 4.19 18.71
C PHE A 100 -16.88 4.85 18.36
N LEU A 101 -17.44 4.59 17.17
CA LEU A 101 -18.77 5.09 16.78
C LEU A 101 -19.91 4.24 17.36
N ASP A 102 -19.68 2.93 17.59
CA ASP A 102 -20.64 2.08 18.31
C ASP A 102 -20.87 2.59 19.75
N GLN A 103 -19.84 3.14 20.40
CA GLN A 103 -19.99 3.79 21.72
C GLN A 103 -20.88 5.05 21.69
N PHE A 104 -21.09 5.70 20.53
CA PHE A 104 -22.04 6.81 20.38
C PHE A 104 -23.45 6.36 19.96
N GLN A 105 -23.66 5.08 19.64
CA GLN A 105 -24.99 4.49 19.45
C GLN A 105 -25.61 3.98 20.76
N LYS A 106 -24.87 3.99 21.88
CA LYS A 106 -25.46 3.80 23.21
C LYS A 106 -26.19 5.07 23.66
N LYS A 107 -27.32 5.32 22.98
CA LYS A 107 -28.40 6.19 23.43
C LYS A 107 -28.80 5.76 24.86
N PRO A 108 -29.06 6.69 25.80
CA PRO A 108 -29.49 6.35 27.14
C PRO A 108 -30.84 5.64 27.07
N GLU A 109 -30.89 4.38 27.49
CA GLU A 109 -32.13 3.73 27.90
C GLU A 109 -32.18 3.72 29.42
N LEU A 110 -33.14 4.51 29.90
CA LEU A 110 -33.69 4.65 31.26
C LEU A 110 -32.89 5.47 32.29
#